data_AF-A0A916GY54-F1
#
_entry.id   AF-A0A916GY54-F1
#
_cell.length_a   1.000
_cell.length_b   1.000
_cell.length_c   1.000
_cell.angle_alpha   90.00
_cell.angle_beta   90.00
_cell.angle_gamma   90.00
#
_symmetry.space_group_name_H-M   'P 1'
#
loop_
_entity.id
_entity.type
_entity.pdbx_description
1 polymer ?
#
loop_
_entity_poly.entity_id
_entity_poly.type
_entity_poly.pdbx_seq_one_letter_code
_entity_poly.pdbx_strand_id
1 'polypeptide(L)'
;AAIAWHLAGMWGTFVVSAAVMTWFITRLTAEIARRDRALAAAREAAMRDERLLALGTQAAHVAHRLGTPLSSISVLVRELELVRAQPAGASTDAEVAELIAELAQQIELCKRVLSSLVEDAQCQRDGRVRGYAVDDYLDQLLDQLALLRPDARIRRVPVEGVVPTITAEPTLAHALLNLLDNAVDASPEEVDIAVSCDAEQVRIDIGDRGPGMVSASRLAVGEPTTSSKTNGLGLGVFLSNATVERAGGKVELFDRPGGGLQVRVSLPRARTSA
;
A
#
# COMPACT_ATOMS: atom_id res chain seq x y z
N ALA A 1 -2.48 -25.03 -78.91
CA ALA A 1 -3.75 -25.13 -78.14
C ALA A 1 -3.52 -25.55 -76.69
N ALA A 2 -2.87 -26.70 -76.40
CA ALA A 2 -2.67 -27.20 -75.03
C ALA A 2 -1.93 -26.22 -74.09
N ILE A 3 -0.87 -25.56 -74.56
CA ILE A 3 -0.10 -24.58 -73.76
C ILE A 3 -0.97 -23.38 -73.35
N ALA A 4 -1.86 -22.91 -74.23
CA ALA A 4 -2.74 -21.77 -73.94
C ALA A 4 -3.78 -22.11 -72.86
N TRP A 5 -4.35 -23.31 -72.91
CA TRP A 5 -5.26 -23.81 -71.87
C TRP A 5 -4.54 -24.00 -70.52
N HIS A 6 -3.29 -24.47 -70.55
CA HIS A 6 -2.48 -24.64 -69.35
C HIS A 6 -2.11 -23.29 -68.70
N LEU A 7 -1.79 -22.28 -69.51
CA LEU A 7 -1.50 -20.92 -69.05
C LEU A 7 -2.76 -20.24 -68.49
N ALA A 8 -3.92 -20.44 -69.14
CA ALA A 8 -5.20 -19.94 -68.64
C ALA A 8 -5.58 -20.55 -67.28
N GLY A 9 -5.33 -21.84 -67.06
CA GLY A 9 -5.53 -22.50 -65.77
C GLY A 9 -4.60 -21.96 -64.66
N MET A 10 -3.34 -21.67 -64.99
CA MET A 10 -2.38 -21.05 -64.07
C MET A 10 -2.82 -19.64 -63.64
N TRP A 11 -3.29 -18.83 -64.60
CA TRP A 11 -3.85 -17.50 -64.29
C TRP A 11 -5.13 -17.58 -63.45
N GLY A 12 -6.03 -18.52 -63.76
CA GLY A 12 -7.26 -18.73 -62.99
C GLY A 12 -6.98 -19.12 -61.53
N THR A 13 -6.08 -20.08 -61.32
CA THR A 13 -5.66 -20.49 -59.96
C THR A 13 -4.97 -19.36 -59.21
N PHE A 14 -4.08 -18.61 -59.87
CA PHE A 14 -3.42 -17.45 -59.28
C PHE A 14 -4.43 -16.38 -58.82
N VAL A 15 -5.40 -16.02 -59.66
CA VAL A 15 -6.42 -15.00 -59.32
C VAL A 15 -7.28 -15.47 -58.14
N VAL A 16 -7.71 -16.74 -58.12
CA VAL A 16 -8.51 -17.29 -57.02
C VAL A 16 -7.71 -17.32 -55.73
N SER A 17 -6.45 -17.78 -55.75
CA SER A 17 -5.58 -17.78 -54.58
C SER A 17 -5.32 -16.37 -54.06
N ALA A 18 -5.07 -15.39 -54.94
CA ALA A 18 -4.88 -14.00 -54.57
C ALA A 18 -6.14 -13.40 -53.93
N ALA A 19 -7.33 -13.70 -54.46
CA ALA A 19 -8.60 -13.24 -53.91
C ALA A 19 -8.87 -13.83 -52.52
N VAL A 20 -8.66 -15.14 -52.35
CA VAL A 20 -8.81 -15.82 -51.05
C VAL A 20 -7.80 -15.30 -50.02
N MET A 21 -6.54 -15.12 -50.42
CA MET A 21 -5.49 -14.59 -49.54
C MET A 21 -5.80 -13.16 -49.12
N THR A 22 -6.23 -12.31 -50.05
CA THR A 22 -6.62 -10.92 -49.75
C THR A 22 -7.83 -10.88 -48.81
N TRP A 23 -8.85 -11.71 -49.07
CA TRP A 23 -10.01 -11.83 -48.17
C TRP A 23 -9.61 -12.33 -46.78
N PHE A 24 -8.72 -13.32 -46.70
CA PHE A 24 -8.26 -13.87 -45.43
C PHE A 24 -7.43 -12.87 -44.63
N ILE A 25 -6.46 -12.19 -45.26
CA ILE A 25 -5.63 -11.16 -44.62
C ILE A 25 -6.51 -10.02 -44.11
N THR A 26 -7.42 -9.49 -44.95
CA THR A 26 -8.29 -8.38 -44.54
C THR A 26 -9.21 -8.77 -43.38
N ARG A 27 -9.76 -9.99 -43.39
CA ARG A 27 -10.54 -10.55 -42.27
C ARG A 27 -9.70 -10.70 -41.00
N LEU A 28 -8.49 -11.25 -41.10
CA LEU A 28 -7.59 -11.47 -39.96
C LEU A 28 -7.18 -10.13 -39.33
N THR A 29 -6.74 -9.17 -40.13
CA THR A 29 -6.35 -7.83 -39.66
C THR A 29 -7.54 -7.11 -39.00
N ALA A 30 -8.74 -7.24 -39.55
CA ALA A 30 -9.95 -6.67 -38.95
C ALA A 30 -10.34 -7.37 -37.62
N GLU A 31 -10.07 -8.67 -37.46
CA GLU A 31 -10.29 -9.39 -36.20
C GLU A 31 -9.27 -8.99 -35.14
N ILE A 32 -7.98 -8.90 -35.50
CA ILE A 32 -6.91 -8.44 -34.60
C ILE A 32 -7.21 -7.02 -34.11
N ALA A 33 -7.52 -6.10 -35.03
CA ALA A 33 -7.84 -4.72 -34.68
C ALA A 33 -9.08 -4.60 -33.78
N ARG A 34 -10.05 -5.53 -33.89
CA ARG A 34 -11.21 -5.58 -32.98
C ARG A 34 -10.81 -6.07 -31.59
N ARG A 35 -9.99 -7.13 -31.51
CA ARG A 35 -9.49 -7.66 -30.24
C ARG A 35 -8.62 -6.65 -29.50
N ASP A 36 -7.73 -5.97 -30.21
CA ASP A 36 -6.86 -4.95 -29.62
C ASP A 36 -7.67 -3.79 -29.03
N ARG A 37 -8.72 -3.33 -29.74
CA ARG A 37 -9.64 -2.32 -29.21
C ARG A 37 -10.40 -2.81 -27.98
N ALA A 38 -10.88 -4.05 -28.00
CA ALA A 38 -11.57 -4.65 -26.86
C ALA A 38 -10.65 -4.78 -25.63
N LEU A 39 -9.39 -5.21 -25.84
CA LEU A 39 -8.37 -5.27 -24.80
C LEU A 39 -8.01 -3.89 -24.25
N ALA A 40 -7.85 -2.89 -25.13
CA ALA A 40 -7.59 -1.51 -24.72
C ALA A 40 -8.73 -0.95 -23.86
N ALA A 41 -9.98 -1.14 -24.32
CA ALA A 41 -11.17 -0.71 -23.57
C ALA A 41 -11.31 -1.43 -22.23
N ALA A 42 -11.06 -2.74 -22.18
CA ALA A 42 -11.09 -3.52 -20.94
C ALA A 42 -10.01 -3.06 -19.95
N ARG A 43 -8.80 -2.76 -20.44
CA ARG A 43 -7.72 -2.20 -19.60
C ARG A 43 -8.07 -0.81 -19.07
N GLU A 44 -8.65 0.06 -19.90
CA GLU A 44 -9.06 1.39 -19.46
C GLU A 44 -10.18 1.32 -18.41
N ALA A 45 -11.15 0.42 -18.59
CA ALA A 45 -12.20 0.15 -17.61
C ALA A 45 -11.60 -0.37 -16.29
N ALA A 46 -10.73 -1.37 -16.35
CA ALA A 46 -10.06 -1.91 -15.17
C ALA A 46 -9.24 -0.84 -14.41
N MET A 47 -8.49 0.01 -15.12
CA MET A 47 -7.77 1.13 -14.50
C MET A 47 -8.70 2.17 -13.87
N ARG A 48 -9.89 2.42 -14.44
CA ARG A 48 -10.89 3.31 -13.83
C ARG A 48 -11.45 2.70 -12.55
N ASP A 49 -11.80 1.42 -12.57
CA ASP A 49 -12.36 0.72 -11.41
C ASP A 49 -11.34 0.65 -10.27
N GLU A 50 -10.07 0.37 -10.58
CA GLU A 50 -8.97 0.38 -9.59
C GLU A 50 -8.80 1.76 -8.95
N ARG A 51 -8.89 2.85 -9.74
CA ARG A 51 -8.84 4.22 -9.22
C ARG A 51 -10.04 4.57 -8.36
N LEU A 52 -11.25 4.17 -8.76
CA LEU A 52 -12.46 4.40 -7.97
C LEU A 52 -12.42 3.63 -6.66
N LEU A 53 -11.93 2.39 -6.67
CA LEU A 53 -11.72 1.61 -5.47
C LEU A 53 -10.69 2.28 -4.56
N ALA A 54 -9.54 2.70 -5.09
CA ALA A 54 -8.51 3.41 -4.33
C ALA A 54 -9.01 4.73 -3.72
N LEU A 55 -9.80 5.51 -4.46
CA LEU A 55 -10.44 6.72 -3.93
C LEU A 55 -11.48 6.38 -2.87
N GLY A 56 -12.25 5.30 -3.06
CA GLY A 56 -13.23 4.82 -2.10
C GLY A 56 -12.59 4.37 -0.79
N THR A 57 -11.50 3.61 -0.85
CA THR A 57 -10.76 3.18 0.35
C THR A 57 -10.10 4.36 1.05
N GLN A 58 -9.52 5.31 0.30
CA GLN A 58 -9.00 6.56 0.88
C GLN A 58 -10.10 7.37 1.57
N ALA A 59 -11.27 7.55 0.93
CA ALA A 59 -12.39 8.28 1.51
C ALA A 59 -12.93 7.60 2.78
N ALA A 60 -13.10 6.28 2.75
CA ALA A 60 -13.53 5.51 3.92
C ALA A 60 -12.51 5.62 5.07
N HIS A 61 -11.22 5.58 4.75
CA HIS A 61 -10.15 5.72 5.74
C HIS A 61 -10.13 7.12 6.37
N VAL A 62 -10.29 8.18 5.56
CA VAL A 62 -10.42 9.55 6.07
C VAL A 62 -11.64 9.70 6.97
N ALA A 63 -12.78 9.16 6.54
CA ALA A 63 -14.00 9.18 7.34
C ALA A 63 -13.79 8.48 8.69
N HIS A 64 -13.07 7.36 8.71
CA HIS A 64 -12.74 6.66 9.96
C HIS A 64 -11.81 7.49 10.86
N ARG A 65 -10.69 8.01 10.33
CA ARG A 65 -9.71 8.80 11.10
C ARG A 65 -10.29 10.10 11.66
N LEU A 66 -11.28 10.68 11.00
CA LEU A 66 -12.02 11.83 11.53
C LEU A 66 -13.14 11.39 12.47
N GLY A 67 -13.78 10.24 12.22
CA GLY A 67 -14.87 9.71 13.03
C GLY A 67 -14.48 9.44 14.48
N THR A 68 -13.27 8.91 14.70
CA THR A 68 -12.73 8.61 16.04
C THR A 68 -12.59 9.87 16.92
N PRO A 69 -11.79 10.89 16.56
CA PRO A 69 -11.66 12.10 17.38
C PRO A 69 -12.98 12.88 17.48
N LEU A 70 -13.83 12.86 16.45
CA LEU A 70 -15.16 13.49 16.54
C LEU A 70 -16.08 12.78 17.54
N SER A 71 -15.99 11.45 17.63
CA SER A 71 -16.72 10.68 18.64
C SER A 71 -16.18 10.98 20.04
N SER A 72 -14.86 11.05 20.22
CA SER A 72 -14.24 11.50 21.48
C SER A 72 -14.68 12.92 21.87
N ILE A 73 -14.69 13.87 20.93
CA ILE A 73 -15.24 15.22 21.14
C ILE A 73 -16.69 15.17 21.61
N SER A 74 -17.51 14.32 21.01
CA SER A 74 -18.93 14.20 21.38
C SER A 74 -19.11 13.70 22.82
N VAL A 75 -18.28 12.75 23.25
CA VAL A 75 -18.26 12.25 24.63
C VAL A 75 -17.78 13.34 25.60
N LEU A 76 -16.67 14.02 25.29
CA LEU A 76 -16.11 15.08 26.12
C LEU A 76 -17.07 16.27 26.27
N VAL A 77 -17.78 16.65 25.21
CA VAL A 77 -18.83 17.69 25.28
C VAL A 77 -19.94 17.24 26.22
N ARG A 78 -20.38 15.98 26.14
CA ARG A 78 -21.43 15.45 27.02
C ARG A 78 -20.99 15.43 28.48
N GLU A 79 -19.74 15.10 28.74
CA GLU A 79 -19.15 15.14 30.08
C GLU A 79 -19.10 16.57 30.62
N LEU A 80 -18.68 17.53 29.80
CA LEU A 80 -18.73 18.96 30.11
C LEU A 80 -20.15 19.46 30.45
N GLU A 81 -21.17 19.01 29.71
CA GLU A 81 -22.57 19.31 30.02
C GLU A 81 -23.00 18.76 31.38
N LEU A 82 -22.60 17.54 31.71
CA LEU A 82 -22.90 16.89 32.99
C LEU A 82 -22.23 17.63 34.15
N VAL A 83 -20.95 17.97 34.01
CA VAL A 83 -20.18 18.73 35.00
C VAL A 83 -20.83 20.10 35.24
N ARG A 84 -21.22 20.83 34.19
CA ARG A 84 -21.91 22.14 34.34
C ARG A 84 -23.31 22.05 34.94
N ALA A 85 -23.98 20.90 34.82
CA ALA A 85 -25.31 20.69 35.40
C ALA A 85 -25.27 20.37 36.91
N GLN A 86 -24.09 20.12 37.48
CA GLN A 86 -23.94 19.87 38.91
C GLN A 86 -24.14 21.17 39.73
N PRO A 87 -24.65 21.07 40.97
CA PRO A 87 -24.83 22.23 41.85
C PRO A 87 -23.49 22.94 42.13
N ALA A 88 -23.56 24.26 42.28
CA ALA A 88 -22.38 25.11 42.50
C ALA A 88 -21.52 24.59 43.66
N GLY A 89 -20.25 24.27 43.38
CA GLY A 89 -19.27 23.75 44.34
C GLY A 89 -18.99 22.24 44.25
N ALA A 90 -19.71 21.49 43.41
CA ALA A 90 -19.47 20.06 43.20
C ALA A 90 -18.38 19.75 42.14
N SER A 91 -18.18 20.66 41.19
CA SER A 91 -17.18 20.55 40.13
C SER A 91 -16.06 21.56 40.33
N THR A 92 -14.83 21.16 40.08
CA THR A 92 -13.66 22.06 40.21
C THR A 92 -13.41 22.73 38.86
N ASP A 93 -13.11 24.04 38.83
CA ASP A 93 -12.70 24.72 37.58
C ASP A 93 -11.55 24.00 36.84
N ALA A 94 -10.73 23.24 37.58
CA ALA A 94 -9.68 22.38 37.05
C ALA A 94 -10.21 21.22 36.17
N GLU A 95 -11.31 20.57 36.58
CA GLU A 95 -11.93 19.45 35.84
C GLU A 95 -12.51 19.93 34.51
N VAL A 96 -13.16 21.10 34.52
CA VAL A 96 -13.65 21.75 33.30
C VAL A 96 -12.49 22.15 32.39
N ALA A 97 -11.40 22.68 32.95
CA ALA A 97 -10.22 23.07 32.18
C ALA A 97 -9.53 21.86 31.51
N GLU A 98 -9.49 20.72 32.19
CA GLU A 98 -8.95 19.47 31.65
C GLU A 98 -9.77 18.97 30.45
N LEU A 99 -11.10 18.88 30.58
CA LEU A 99 -11.98 18.49 29.47
C LEU A 99 -11.87 19.43 28.27
N ILE A 100 -11.72 20.74 28.49
CA ILE A 100 -11.49 21.73 27.43
C ILE A 100 -10.12 21.50 26.75
N ALA A 101 -9.08 21.17 27.52
CA ALA A 101 -7.77 20.87 26.97
C ALA A 101 -7.80 19.60 26.11
N GLU A 102 -8.49 18.55 26.55
CA GLU A 102 -8.67 17.33 25.77
C GLU A 102 -9.46 17.58 24.48
N LEU A 103 -10.53 18.37 24.54
CA LEU A 103 -11.27 18.81 23.35
C LEU A 103 -10.37 19.53 22.34
N ALA A 104 -9.54 20.46 22.82
CA ALA A 104 -8.60 21.18 21.98
C ALA A 104 -7.60 20.23 21.31
N GLN A 105 -7.10 19.23 22.03
CA GLN A 105 -6.21 18.20 21.47
C GLN A 105 -6.89 17.39 20.35
N GLN A 106 -8.16 17.00 20.52
CA GLN A 106 -8.90 16.27 19.48
C GLN A 106 -9.16 17.14 18.24
N ILE A 107 -9.43 18.44 18.42
CA ILE A 107 -9.58 19.39 17.32
C ILE A 107 -8.26 19.54 16.55
N GLU A 108 -7.12 19.66 17.25
CA GLU A 108 -5.81 19.72 16.61
C GLU A 108 -5.47 18.43 15.85
N LEU A 109 -5.88 17.27 16.36
CA LEU A 109 -5.76 16.00 15.63
C LEU A 109 -6.56 16.04 14.31
N CYS A 110 -7.82 16.45 14.35
CA CYS A 110 -8.67 16.61 13.15
C CYS A 110 -8.01 17.54 12.12
N LYS A 111 -7.45 18.68 12.57
CA LYS A 111 -6.74 19.62 11.68
C LYS A 111 -5.52 18.97 11.04
N ARG A 112 -4.68 18.26 11.82
CA ARG A 112 -3.51 17.54 11.28
C ARG A 112 -3.89 16.51 10.21
N VAL A 113 -4.97 15.75 10.43
CA VAL A 113 -5.49 14.79 9.45
C VAL A 113 -5.92 15.50 8.17
N LEU A 114 -6.68 16.59 8.27
CA LEU A 114 -7.11 17.38 7.10
C LEU A 114 -5.92 17.98 6.33
N SER A 115 -4.97 18.59 7.04
CA SER A 115 -3.77 19.18 6.44
C SER A 115 -2.95 18.13 5.68
N SER A 116 -2.76 16.94 6.26
CA SER A 116 -2.09 15.84 5.58
C SER A 116 -2.77 15.47 4.25
N LEU A 117 -4.10 15.39 4.23
CA LEU A 117 -4.85 15.04 3.01
C LEU A 117 -4.74 16.09 1.92
N VAL A 118 -4.78 17.37 2.30
CA VAL A 118 -4.60 18.48 1.36
C VAL A 118 -3.19 18.47 0.78
N GLU A 119 -2.17 18.28 1.62
CA GLU A 119 -0.78 18.16 1.18
C GLU A 119 -0.55 16.94 0.27
N ASP A 120 -1.15 15.80 0.59
CA ASP A 120 -1.07 14.59 -0.24
C ASP A 120 -1.71 14.82 -1.62
N ALA A 121 -2.88 15.46 -1.66
CA ALA A 121 -3.55 15.81 -2.90
C ALA A 121 -2.76 16.84 -3.74
N GLN A 122 -2.10 17.79 -3.09
CA GLN A 122 -1.24 18.77 -3.76
C GLN A 122 0.04 18.12 -4.32
N CYS A 123 0.72 17.30 -3.52
CA CYS A 123 1.92 16.58 -3.94
C CYS A 123 1.65 15.68 -5.16
N GLN A 124 0.51 14.97 -5.17
CA GLN A 124 0.09 14.17 -6.32
C GLN A 124 -0.19 15.02 -7.57
N ARG A 125 -0.80 16.20 -7.43
CA ARG A 125 -1.03 17.12 -8.56
C ARG A 125 0.26 17.69 -9.13
N ASP A 126 1.20 18.04 -8.26
CA ASP A 126 2.46 18.68 -8.65
C ASP A 126 3.55 17.67 -9.02
N GLY A 127 3.27 16.36 -8.92
CA GLY A 127 4.27 15.30 -9.13
C GLY A 127 5.43 15.35 -8.14
N ARG A 128 5.22 15.98 -6.96
CA ARG A 128 6.22 16.12 -5.90
C ARG A 128 6.09 14.94 -4.95
N VAL A 129 7.21 14.39 -4.51
CA VAL A 129 7.20 13.34 -3.49
C VAL A 129 7.29 13.96 -2.11
N ARG A 130 6.32 13.64 -1.24
CA ARG A 130 6.21 14.22 0.10
C ARG A 130 7.23 13.56 1.04
N GLY A 131 7.88 14.39 1.85
CA GLY A 131 8.67 13.93 2.98
C GLY A 131 7.75 13.71 4.19
N TYR A 132 7.81 12.54 4.80
CA TYR A 132 7.08 12.21 6.02
C TYR A 132 8.07 11.96 7.14
N ALA A 133 7.80 12.49 8.33
CA ALA A 133 8.42 11.95 9.53
C ALA A 133 8.03 10.46 9.61
N VAL A 134 9.02 9.59 9.80
CA VAL A 134 8.80 8.13 9.79
C VAL A 134 7.79 7.72 10.85
N ASP A 135 7.74 8.45 11.97
CA ASP A 135 6.78 8.18 13.03
C ASP A 135 5.35 8.42 12.60
N ASP A 136 5.06 9.60 12.05
CA ASP A 136 3.73 9.94 11.54
C ASP A 136 3.30 8.96 10.43
N TYR A 137 4.25 8.55 9.58
CA TYR A 137 3.97 7.62 8.49
C TYR A 137 3.64 6.21 9.00
N LEU A 138 4.39 5.71 9.99
CA LEU A 138 4.10 4.42 10.61
C LEU A 138 2.78 4.44 11.36
N ASP A 139 2.47 5.51 12.09
CA ASP A 139 1.19 5.63 12.79
C ASP A 139 0.01 5.57 11.80
N GLN A 140 0.13 6.23 10.64
CA GLN A 140 -0.86 6.12 9.56
C GLN A 140 -1.02 4.70 9.00
N LEU A 141 0.05 3.91 8.95
CA LEU A 141 -0.01 2.51 8.49
C LEU A 141 -0.60 1.60 9.57
N LEU A 142 -0.30 1.86 10.84
CA LEU A 142 -0.84 1.10 11.96
C LEU A 142 -2.34 1.36 12.16
N ASP A 143 -2.80 2.61 11.98
CA ASP A 143 -4.23 2.95 11.92
C ASP A 143 -4.95 2.11 10.85
N GLN A 144 -4.35 2.00 9.65
CA GLN A 144 -4.91 1.22 8.55
C GLN A 144 -4.92 -0.28 8.84
N LEU A 145 -3.83 -0.78 9.43
CA LEU A 145 -3.74 -2.19 9.80
C LEU A 145 -4.74 -2.57 10.88
N ALA A 146 -4.99 -1.69 11.87
CA ALA A 146 -5.99 -1.91 12.91
C ALA A 146 -7.42 -2.05 12.33
N LEU A 147 -7.72 -1.35 11.24
CA LEU A 147 -8.98 -1.52 10.51
C LEU A 147 -9.09 -2.88 9.81
N LEU A 148 -7.98 -3.39 9.27
CA LEU A 148 -7.91 -4.65 8.53
C LEU A 148 -7.79 -5.88 9.45
N ARG A 149 -7.18 -5.69 10.62
CA ARG A 149 -6.87 -6.72 11.62
C ARG A 149 -7.10 -6.16 13.05
N PRO A 150 -8.34 -6.08 13.52
CA PRO A 150 -8.67 -5.51 14.84
C PRO A 150 -8.01 -6.26 16.02
N ASP A 151 -7.73 -7.55 15.83
CA ASP A 151 -7.11 -8.42 16.84
C ASP A 151 -5.57 -8.43 16.77
N ALA A 152 -4.96 -7.66 15.85
CA ALA A 152 -3.51 -7.60 15.71
C ALA A 152 -2.88 -6.94 16.95
N ARG A 153 -1.92 -7.65 17.56
CA ARG A 153 -1.11 -7.09 18.66
C ARG A 153 0.22 -6.60 18.10
N ILE A 154 0.43 -5.30 18.17
CA ILE A 154 1.62 -4.64 17.61
C ILE A 154 2.30 -3.83 18.70
N ARG A 155 3.60 -4.07 18.88
CA ARG A 155 4.45 -3.31 19.79
C ARG A 155 5.44 -2.48 18.99
N ARG A 156 5.28 -1.16 19.08
CA ARG A 156 6.17 -0.20 18.44
C ARG A 156 7.22 0.29 19.44
N VAL A 157 8.49 0.21 19.07
CA VAL A 157 9.59 0.83 19.82
C VAL A 157 9.69 2.30 19.37
N PRO A 158 9.55 3.27 20.30
CA PRO A 158 9.65 4.68 19.96
C PRO A 158 11.07 5.01 19.47
N VAL A 159 11.18 5.93 18.51
CA VAL A 159 12.47 6.41 18.02
C VAL A 159 13.07 7.36 19.06
N GLU A 160 14.27 7.03 19.55
CA GLU A 160 15.01 7.94 20.42
C GLU A 160 15.74 9.01 19.58
N GLY A 161 15.53 10.29 19.90
CA GLY A 161 16.24 11.41 19.27
C GLY A 161 15.48 12.09 18.12
N VAL A 162 16.20 12.49 17.07
CA VAL A 162 15.60 13.21 15.93
C VAL A 162 14.92 12.22 15.01
N VAL A 163 13.58 12.33 14.89
CA VAL A 163 12.78 11.48 13.99
C VAL A 163 13.23 11.71 12.54
N PRO A 164 13.68 10.66 11.83
CA PRO A 164 14.13 10.80 10.46
C PRO A 164 12.94 11.00 9.51
N THR A 165 13.19 11.67 8.41
CA THR A 165 12.21 11.88 7.34
C THR A 165 12.48 10.89 6.20
N ILE A 166 11.43 10.31 5.64
CA ILE A 166 11.47 9.49 4.42
C ILE A 166 10.63 10.13 3.34
N THR A 167 10.97 9.82 2.09
CA THR A 167 10.15 10.17 0.94
C THR A 167 9.25 8.98 0.63
N ALA A 168 7.93 9.16 0.66
CA ALA A 168 6.97 8.07 0.47
C ALA A 168 5.98 8.36 -0.65
N GLU A 169 5.83 7.39 -1.55
CA GLU A 169 4.74 7.35 -2.54
C GLU A 169 3.59 6.48 -2.00
N PRO A 170 2.35 6.64 -2.50
CA PRO A 170 1.22 5.81 -2.08
C PRO A 170 1.47 4.30 -2.23
N THR A 171 2.31 3.90 -3.19
CA THR A 171 2.70 2.50 -3.42
C THR A 171 3.54 1.93 -2.28
N LEU A 172 4.36 2.76 -1.61
CA LEU A 172 5.16 2.35 -0.45
C LEU A 172 4.27 1.96 0.73
N ALA A 173 3.13 2.63 0.90
CA ALA A 173 2.16 2.31 1.96
C ALA A 173 1.60 0.89 1.78
N HIS A 174 1.20 0.54 0.56
CA HIS A 174 0.74 -0.82 0.24
C HIS A 174 1.84 -1.87 0.46
N ALA A 175 3.08 -1.56 0.09
CA ALA A 175 4.20 -2.48 0.30
C ALA A 175 4.43 -2.76 1.79
N LEU A 176 4.43 -1.73 2.63
CA LEU A 176 4.62 -1.85 4.07
C LEU A 176 3.43 -2.54 4.75
N LEU A 177 2.19 -2.19 4.39
CA LEU A 177 0.99 -2.86 4.90
C LEU A 177 1.01 -4.36 4.61
N ASN A 178 1.42 -4.75 3.40
CA ASN A 178 1.55 -6.15 3.03
C ASN A 178 2.62 -6.87 3.87
N LEU A 179 3.76 -6.22 4.15
CA LEU A 179 4.78 -6.80 5.02
C LEU A 179 4.28 -6.94 6.48
N LEU A 180 3.54 -5.96 6.97
CA LEU A 180 2.93 -5.99 8.30
C LEU A 180 1.83 -7.05 8.39
N ASP A 181 0.96 -7.18 7.39
CA ASP A 181 -0.11 -8.18 7.35
C ASP A 181 0.48 -9.60 7.34
N ASN A 182 1.54 -9.83 6.55
CA ASN A 182 2.27 -11.10 6.56
C ASN A 182 2.89 -11.40 7.94
N ALA A 183 3.43 -10.37 8.62
CA ALA A 183 4.00 -10.55 9.96
C ALA A 183 2.91 -10.88 10.99
N VAL A 184 1.75 -10.21 10.93
CA VAL A 184 0.60 -10.48 11.80
C VAL A 184 0.05 -11.89 11.56
N ASP A 185 -0.14 -12.29 10.31
CA ASP A 185 -0.66 -13.61 9.95
C ASP A 185 0.29 -14.75 10.40
N ALA A 186 1.60 -14.53 10.36
CA ALA A 186 2.60 -15.51 10.76
C ALA A 186 2.85 -15.57 12.28
N SER A 187 2.59 -14.48 13.01
CA SER A 187 2.96 -14.35 14.42
C SER A 187 1.89 -14.92 15.35
N PRO A 188 2.21 -15.91 16.20
CA PRO A 188 1.33 -16.31 17.30
C PRO A 188 1.28 -15.27 18.44
N GLU A 189 2.27 -14.38 18.50
CA GLU A 189 2.46 -13.36 19.53
C GLU A 189 2.48 -11.95 18.91
N GLU A 190 2.85 -10.94 19.70
CA GLU A 190 2.93 -9.55 19.24
C GLU A 190 3.99 -9.37 18.13
N VAL A 191 3.66 -8.54 17.14
CA VAL A 191 4.60 -8.10 16.10
C VAL A 191 5.34 -6.87 16.61
N ASP A 192 6.67 -6.91 16.54
CA ASP A 192 7.54 -5.83 16.97
C ASP A 192 7.94 -4.95 15.79
N ILE A 193 7.83 -3.63 15.95
CA ILE A 193 8.29 -2.65 14.96
C ILE A 193 9.33 -1.75 15.59
N ALA A 194 10.53 -1.73 15.03
CA ALA A 194 11.62 -0.86 15.46
C ALA A 194 12.12 0.00 14.29
N VAL A 195 12.46 1.25 14.58
CA VAL A 195 13.02 2.16 13.57
C VAL A 195 14.40 2.59 14.03
N SER A 196 15.36 2.54 13.11
CA SER A 196 16.69 3.08 13.29
C SER A 196 17.08 3.89 12.06
N CYS A 197 18.01 4.84 12.21
CA CYS A 197 18.51 5.60 11.08
C CYS A 197 19.99 5.90 11.21
N ASP A 198 20.65 6.10 10.08
CA ASP A 198 21.97 6.70 9.98
C ASP A 198 21.91 8.00 9.16
N ALA A 199 23.07 8.44 8.67
CA ALA A 199 23.18 9.66 7.87
C ALA A 199 22.48 9.55 6.51
N GLU A 200 22.32 8.34 5.97
CA GLU A 200 21.85 8.11 4.59
C GLU A 200 20.55 7.33 4.51
N GLN A 201 20.26 6.47 5.48
CA GLN A 201 19.15 5.53 5.44
C GLN A 201 18.34 5.49 6.73
N VAL A 202 17.05 5.18 6.55
CA VAL A 202 16.12 4.79 7.60
C VAL A 202 15.86 3.29 7.46
N ARG A 203 15.95 2.56 8.55
CA ARG A 203 15.66 1.13 8.63
C ARG A 203 14.42 0.92 9.50
N ILE A 204 13.43 0.22 8.95
CA ILE A 204 12.22 -0.22 9.64
C ILE A 204 12.31 -1.74 9.77
N ASP A 205 12.46 -2.22 11.00
CA ASP A 205 12.55 -3.64 11.35
C ASP A 205 11.17 -4.11 11.84
N ILE A 206 10.57 -5.06 11.12
CA ILE A 206 9.29 -5.71 11.45
C ILE A 206 9.61 -7.15 11.87
N GLY A 207 9.40 -7.48 13.13
CA GLY A 207 9.71 -8.79 13.70
C GLY A 207 8.46 -9.54 14.14
N ASP A 208 8.25 -10.73 13.61
CA ASP A 208 7.24 -11.68 14.09
C ASP A 208 7.84 -12.76 15.01
N ARG A 209 6.97 -13.60 15.57
CA ARG A 209 7.29 -14.79 16.37
C ARG A 209 6.86 -16.08 15.68
N GLY A 210 6.74 -16.04 14.36
CA GLY A 210 6.29 -17.16 13.55
C GLY A 210 7.34 -18.26 13.42
N PRO A 211 7.15 -19.19 12.48
CA PRO A 211 8.01 -20.38 12.36
C PRO A 211 9.41 -20.10 11.77
N GLY A 212 9.72 -18.85 11.39
CA GLY A 212 11.05 -18.40 10.94
C GLY A 212 11.35 -18.63 9.44
N MET A 213 12.61 -18.36 9.02
CA MET A 213 12.98 -18.44 7.58
C MET A 213 12.94 -19.87 7.03
N VAL A 214 13.24 -20.87 7.86
CA VAL A 214 13.38 -22.27 7.42
C VAL A 214 12.03 -22.86 6.97
N SER A 215 10.92 -22.52 7.64
CA SER A 215 9.56 -22.86 7.18
C SER A 215 9.12 -22.04 5.98
N ALA A 216 9.50 -20.76 5.94
CA ALA A 216 9.23 -19.87 4.82
C ALA A 216 9.92 -20.36 3.53
N SER A 217 11.06 -21.02 3.69
CA SER A 217 11.80 -21.72 2.62
C SER A 217 11.24 -23.13 2.32
N ARG A 218 10.69 -23.87 3.29
CA ARG A 218 10.14 -25.24 3.05
C ARG A 218 8.85 -25.27 2.25
N LEU A 219 8.02 -24.21 2.31
CA LEU A 219 6.91 -24.01 1.37
C LEU A 219 7.38 -23.88 -0.10
N ALA A 220 8.68 -23.70 -0.35
CA ALA A 220 9.30 -23.64 -1.67
C ALA A 220 9.66 -24.99 -2.30
N VAL A 221 9.72 -26.07 -1.51
CA VAL A 221 10.47 -27.29 -1.88
C VAL A 221 9.59 -28.36 -2.55
N GLY A 222 8.38 -28.00 -3.00
CA GLY A 222 7.53 -28.86 -3.83
C GLY A 222 7.92 -28.85 -5.32
N GLU A 223 8.98 -29.58 -5.66
CA GLU A 223 9.49 -30.03 -6.99
C GLU A 223 10.01 -29.03 -8.05
N PRO A 224 11.05 -29.39 -8.84
CA PRO A 224 11.86 -28.45 -9.61
C PRO A 224 11.76 -28.60 -11.14
N THR A 225 12.41 -27.62 -11.81
CA THR A 225 12.79 -27.50 -13.24
C THR A 225 11.76 -26.73 -14.09
N THR A 226 12.08 -25.63 -14.77
CA THR A 226 13.35 -25.03 -15.23
C THR A 226 13.16 -23.52 -15.35
N SER A 227 14.23 -22.74 -15.12
CA SER A 227 14.34 -21.31 -15.44
C SER A 227 13.44 -20.36 -14.63
N SER A 228 14.06 -19.69 -13.64
CA SER A 228 13.60 -18.46 -12.98
C SER A 228 12.23 -18.51 -12.27
N LYS A 229 12.27 -18.22 -10.97
CA LYS A 229 11.17 -17.81 -10.07
C LYS A 229 10.45 -18.89 -9.24
N THR A 230 10.08 -18.42 -8.03
CA THR A 230 8.85 -18.66 -7.25
C THR A 230 8.57 -20.05 -6.67
N ASN A 231 8.62 -20.16 -5.34
CA ASN A 231 7.44 -20.18 -4.46
C ASN A 231 7.91 -20.40 -3.00
N GLY A 232 7.17 -19.98 -1.98
CA GLY A 232 7.47 -20.30 -0.57
C GLY A 232 7.39 -19.11 0.39
N LEU A 233 8.13 -18.04 0.11
CA LEU A 233 7.92 -16.71 0.70
C LEU A 233 7.03 -15.93 -0.27
N GLY A 234 5.72 -15.98 -0.03
CA GLY A 234 4.67 -15.64 -0.99
C GLY A 234 4.85 -14.31 -1.73
N LEU A 235 4.23 -14.22 -2.92
CA LEU A 235 4.16 -13.07 -3.82
C LEU A 235 4.19 -11.67 -3.15
N GLY A 236 3.62 -11.54 -1.96
CA GLY A 236 3.59 -10.30 -1.19
C GLY A 236 4.96 -9.70 -0.86
N VAL A 237 5.89 -10.47 -0.29
CA VAL A 237 7.23 -9.93 0.06
C VAL A 237 8.02 -9.55 -1.19
N PHE A 238 7.85 -10.29 -2.29
CA PHE A 238 8.47 -9.99 -3.58
C PHE A 238 7.92 -8.69 -4.21
N LEU A 239 6.59 -8.52 -4.21
CA LEU A 239 5.93 -7.30 -4.70
C LEU A 239 6.27 -6.08 -3.82
N SER A 240 6.37 -6.29 -2.51
CA SER A 240 6.83 -5.27 -1.57
C SER A 240 8.28 -4.88 -1.85
N ASN A 241 9.20 -5.84 -2.09
CA ASN A 241 10.58 -5.53 -2.44
C ASN A 241 10.69 -4.72 -3.74
N ALA A 242 9.98 -5.12 -4.80
CA ALA A 242 9.99 -4.37 -6.07
C ALA A 242 9.46 -2.94 -5.92
N THR A 243 8.52 -2.71 -5.01
CA THR A 243 7.96 -1.39 -4.72
C THR A 243 8.91 -0.55 -3.86
N VAL A 244 9.54 -1.16 -2.86
CA VAL A 244 10.55 -0.52 -2.01
C VAL A 244 11.80 -0.16 -2.82
N GLU A 245 12.24 -1.00 -3.75
CA GLU A 245 13.35 -0.71 -4.67
C GLU A 245 13.07 0.50 -5.56
N ARG A 246 11.82 0.67 -6.03
CA ARG A 246 11.41 1.89 -6.77
C ARG A 246 11.49 3.15 -5.92
N ALA A 247 11.26 3.03 -4.61
CA ALA A 247 11.46 4.12 -3.64
C ALA A 247 12.96 4.32 -3.26
N GLY A 248 13.88 3.62 -3.93
CA GLY A 248 15.33 3.68 -3.66
C GLY A 248 15.76 2.88 -2.43
N GLY A 249 14.89 2.02 -1.91
CA GLY A 249 15.13 1.20 -0.74
C GLY A 249 15.49 -0.25 -1.04
N LYS A 250 15.49 -1.09 0.01
CA LYS A 250 15.70 -2.55 -0.06
C LYS A 250 14.93 -3.27 1.04
N VAL A 251 14.45 -4.49 0.76
CA VAL A 251 13.89 -5.40 1.77
C VAL A 251 14.86 -6.56 2.02
N GLU A 252 15.12 -6.88 3.28
CA GLU A 252 15.97 -7.98 3.71
C GLU A 252 15.26 -8.83 4.77
N LEU A 253 15.59 -10.11 4.82
CA LEU A 253 15.01 -11.06 5.77
C LEU A 253 16.10 -11.67 6.63
N PHE A 254 15.84 -11.77 7.93
CA PHE A 254 16.75 -12.32 8.92
C PHE A 254 16.01 -13.28 9.84
N ASP A 255 16.68 -14.36 10.26
CA ASP A 255 16.20 -15.17 11.37
C ASP A 255 16.29 -14.36 12.67
N ARG A 256 15.26 -14.48 13.51
CA ARG A 256 15.15 -13.71 14.73
C ARG A 256 15.65 -14.53 15.94
N PRO A 257 16.45 -13.93 16.85
CA PRO A 257 16.83 -14.60 18.10
C PRO A 257 15.59 -14.98 18.92
N GLY A 258 15.51 -16.24 19.34
CA GLY A 258 14.34 -16.78 20.05
C GLY A 258 13.23 -17.32 19.14
N GLY A 259 13.42 -17.32 17.81
CA GLY A 259 12.43 -17.78 16.84
C GLY A 259 11.64 -16.63 16.21
N GLY A 260 11.10 -16.90 15.01
CA GLY A 260 10.44 -15.88 14.17
C GLY A 260 11.31 -15.37 13.04
N LEU A 261 10.70 -14.48 12.25
CA LEU A 261 11.31 -13.82 11.12
C LEU A 261 11.40 -12.31 11.40
N GLN A 262 12.49 -11.70 10.93
CA GLN A 262 12.65 -10.25 10.93
C GLN A 262 12.77 -9.76 9.50
N VAL A 263 11.84 -8.91 9.07
CA VAL A 263 11.87 -8.21 7.81
C VAL A 263 12.41 -6.80 8.05
N ARG A 264 13.50 -6.46 7.37
CA ARG A 264 14.11 -5.12 7.41
C ARG A 264 13.82 -4.38 6.11
N VAL A 265 13.19 -3.23 6.21
CA VAL A 265 13.00 -2.30 5.10
C VAL A 265 13.95 -1.12 5.27
N SER A 266 14.89 -0.95 4.34
CA SER A 266 15.80 0.19 4.31
C SER A 266 15.33 1.19 3.26
N LEU A 267 15.20 2.46 3.61
CA LEU A 267 14.76 3.55 2.73
C LEU A 267 15.77 4.70 2.77
N PRO A 268 15.96 5.45 1.66
CA PRO A 268 16.77 6.66 1.68
C PRO A 268 16.18 7.68 2.65
N ARG A 269 17.05 8.29 3.46
CA ARG A 269 16.66 9.41 4.30
C ARG A 269 16.41 10.63 3.41
N ALA A 270 15.23 11.24 3.55
CA ALA A 270 14.94 12.48 2.85
C ALA A 270 15.88 13.57 3.38
N ARG A 271 16.62 14.22 2.47
CA ARG A 271 17.39 15.41 2.82
C ARG A 271 16.40 16.54 3.07
N THR A 272 16.29 17.00 4.30
CA THR A 272 15.61 18.27 4.59
C THR A 272 16.32 19.35 3.79
N SER A 273 15.72 19.83 2.70
CA SER A 273 16.20 21.08 2.11
C SER A 273 15.86 22.17 3.11
N ALA A 274 16.90 22.75 3.71
CA ALA A 274 16.78 23.97 4.49
C ALA A 274 16.21 25.11 3.63
#